data_AF-A0A921HN97-F1
#
_entry.id   AF-A0A921HN97-F1
#
_cell.length_a   1.000
_cell.length_b   1.000
_cell.length_c   1.000
_cell.angle_alpha   90.00
_cell.angle_beta   90.00
_cell.angle_gamma   90.00
#
_symmetry.space_group_name_H-M   'P 1'
#
loop_
_entity.id
_entity.type
_entity.pdbx_description
1 polymer ?
#
loop_
_entity_poly.entity_id
_entity_poly.type
_entity_poly.pdbx_seq_one_letter_code
_entity_poly.pdbx_strand_id
1 'polypeptide(L)'
;YKLGMGKPMGLGSVKIIANLYLRDEKYYKKLFDKDDKFKGYNLEKDKQRYVEAFSQYMYNNLLEHSEKSLELYQKRMRDLKLIMGIENINDVKWSNKVSYMDIENDDDKEILKKKIPLPTIDKVVENT
;
A
#
# COMPACT_ATOMS: atom_id res chain seq x y z
N TYR A 1 -7.37 2.98 2.86
CA TYR A 1 -6.47 2.53 3.92
C TYR A 1 -5.67 3.70 4.50
N LYS A 2 -5.48 3.75 5.82
CA LYS A 2 -4.91 4.91 6.55
C LYS A 2 -3.48 5.23 6.07
N LEU A 3 -3.20 6.46 5.65
CA LEU A 3 -1.88 6.93 5.20
C LEU A 3 -1.38 8.02 6.17
N GLY A 4 -0.19 7.84 6.75
CA GLY A 4 0.43 8.69 7.80
C GLY A 4 0.60 7.94 9.13
N MET A 5 1.73 7.24 9.33
CA MET A 5 2.95 7.56 10.11
C MET A 5 2.87 7.45 11.65
N GLY A 6 3.59 6.46 12.18
CA GLY A 6 4.43 6.59 13.39
C GLY A 6 3.78 6.69 14.78
N LYS A 7 2.51 7.10 14.91
CA LYS A 7 1.82 7.20 16.21
C LYS A 7 0.36 6.73 16.13
N PRO A 8 -0.21 6.17 17.22
CA PRO A 8 -1.53 5.52 17.25
C PRO A 8 -2.75 6.44 17.02
N MET A 9 -2.56 7.69 16.60
CA MET A 9 -3.62 8.67 16.34
C MET A 9 -3.67 8.96 14.83
N GLY A 10 -4.49 8.22 14.07
CA GLY A 10 -4.50 8.25 12.61
C GLY A 10 -5.43 9.31 11.99
N LEU A 11 -4.88 10.11 11.08
CA LEU A 11 -5.53 11.20 10.30
C LEU A 11 -6.54 10.73 9.21
N GLY A 12 -7.28 9.66 9.45
CA GLY A 12 -8.38 9.22 8.58
C GLY A 12 -8.03 8.16 7.52
N SER A 13 -9.07 7.69 6.82
CA SER A 13 -9.00 6.62 5.83
C SER A 13 -8.99 7.22 4.41
N VAL A 14 -8.03 6.82 3.57
CA VAL A 14 -7.99 7.28 2.16
C VAL A 14 -8.36 6.16 1.17
N LYS A 15 -9.13 6.48 0.14
CA LYS A 15 -9.42 5.57 -0.98
C LYS A 15 -8.44 5.86 -2.10
N ILE A 16 -7.70 4.83 -2.55
CA ILE A 16 -6.80 4.97 -3.70
C ILE A 16 -7.59 4.71 -4.98
N ILE A 17 -7.62 5.70 -5.87
CA ILE A 17 -8.21 5.58 -7.21
C ILE A 17 -7.07 5.81 -8.20
N ALA A 18 -6.78 4.81 -9.02
CA ALA A 18 -5.71 4.86 -10.00
C ALA A 18 -6.26 5.05 -11.42
N ASN A 19 -5.78 6.09 -12.10
CA ASN A 19 -6.05 6.38 -13.51
C ASN A 19 -4.75 6.21 -14.30
N LEU A 20 -4.83 5.66 -15.52
CA LEU A 20 -3.67 5.41 -16.37
C LEU A 20 -3.67 6.36 -17.57
N TYR A 21 -2.56 7.09 -17.72
CA TYR A 21 -2.31 7.99 -18.84
C TYR A 21 -0.99 7.61 -19.52
N LEU A 22 -1.03 7.30 -20.82
CA LEU A 22 0.15 6.82 -21.56
C LEU A 22 0.63 7.78 -22.62
N ARG A 23 1.87 8.28 -22.50
CA ARG A 23 2.48 9.19 -23.48
C ARG A 23 2.67 8.54 -24.85
N ASP A 24 2.39 9.28 -25.92
CA ASP A 24 2.72 8.90 -27.29
C ASP A 24 4.16 9.32 -27.66
N GLU A 25 4.68 8.79 -28.76
CA GLU A 25 6.04 9.11 -29.26
C GLU A 25 6.23 10.59 -29.63
N LYS A 26 5.15 11.31 -29.86
CA LYS A 26 5.15 12.74 -30.26
C LYS A 26 4.95 13.66 -29.06
N TYR A 27 4.92 13.12 -27.84
CA TYR A 27 4.66 13.87 -26.61
C TYR A 27 5.54 15.12 -26.49
N TYR A 28 6.85 14.96 -26.63
CA TYR A 28 7.79 16.08 -26.54
C TYR A 28 7.70 17.07 -27.70
N LYS A 29 6.99 16.73 -28.78
CA LYS A 29 6.77 17.60 -29.95
C LYS A 29 5.48 18.42 -29.86
N LYS A 30 4.63 18.18 -28.85
CA LYS A 30 3.28 18.79 -28.71
C LYS A 30 2.96 19.18 -27.27
N LEU A 31 3.98 19.60 -26.51
CA LEU A 31 3.83 20.01 -25.10
C LEU A 31 2.98 21.27 -24.94
N PHE A 32 2.95 22.13 -25.95
CA PHE A 32 2.19 23.38 -25.95
C PHE A 32 1.10 23.35 -27.04
N ASP A 33 -0.06 23.94 -26.75
CA ASP A 33 -1.09 24.18 -27.74
C ASP A 33 -0.79 25.43 -28.59
N LYS A 34 -1.74 25.84 -29.44
CA LYS A 34 -1.56 27.00 -30.32
C LYS A 34 -1.51 28.34 -29.58
N ASP A 35 -1.90 28.37 -28.30
CA ASP A 35 -1.93 29.54 -27.44
C ASP A 35 -0.79 29.48 -26.39
N ASP A 36 0.26 28.70 -26.65
CA ASP A 36 1.42 28.46 -25.77
C ASP A 36 1.08 27.89 -24.38
N LYS A 37 -0.10 27.27 -24.21
CA LYS A 37 -0.48 26.63 -22.95
C LYS A 37 -0.01 25.19 -22.91
N PHE A 38 0.45 24.76 -21.73
CA PHE A 38 0.84 23.38 -21.51
C PHE A 38 -0.35 22.44 -21.74
N LYS A 39 -0.21 21.54 -22.71
CA LYS A 39 -1.25 20.57 -23.06
C LYS A 39 -1.18 19.38 -22.10
N GLY A 40 -2.07 19.37 -21.11
CA GLY A 40 -2.28 18.23 -20.22
C GLY A 40 -2.59 16.96 -21.01
N TYR A 41 -1.99 15.84 -20.57
CA TYR A 41 -2.07 14.59 -21.30
C TYR A 41 -3.32 13.80 -20.90
N ASN A 42 -4.23 13.58 -21.84
CA ASN A 42 -5.55 12.98 -21.58
C ASN A 42 -5.81 11.68 -22.35
N LEU A 43 -4.78 10.94 -22.79
CA LEU A 43 -5.00 9.60 -23.33
C LEU A 43 -5.23 8.63 -22.18
N GLU A 44 -6.42 8.71 -21.60
CA GLU A 44 -6.91 7.74 -20.65
C GLU A 44 -6.94 6.38 -21.35
N LYS A 45 -6.26 5.42 -20.75
CA LYS A 45 -6.21 4.05 -21.24
C LYS A 45 -6.83 3.14 -20.21
N ASP A 46 -7.48 2.09 -20.72
CA ASP A 46 -7.91 1.01 -19.86
C ASP A 46 -6.69 0.36 -19.21
N LYS A 47 -6.56 0.58 -17.90
CA LYS A 47 -5.51 0.00 -17.07
C LYS A 47 -5.62 -1.51 -16.94
N GLN A 48 -6.82 -2.07 -17.18
CA GLN A 48 -7.12 -3.47 -16.94
C GLN A 48 -6.22 -4.39 -17.75
N ARG A 49 -5.98 -4.07 -19.03
CA ARG A 49 -5.05 -4.82 -19.90
C ARG A 49 -3.64 -4.90 -19.32
N TYR A 50 -3.14 -3.82 -18.71
CA TYR A 50 -1.80 -3.80 -18.11
C TYR A 50 -1.73 -4.58 -16.81
N VAL A 51 -2.79 -4.47 -15.98
CA VAL A 51 -2.94 -5.25 -14.75
C VAL A 51 -2.97 -6.74 -15.05
N GLU A 52 -3.70 -7.15 -16.08
CA GLU A 52 -3.77 -8.54 -16.53
C GLU A 52 -2.43 -9.04 -17.07
N ALA A 53 -1.77 -8.28 -17.94
CA ALA A 53 -0.46 -8.63 -18.46
C ALA A 53 0.57 -8.82 -17.34
N PHE A 54 0.60 -7.92 -16.36
CA PHE A 54 1.48 -8.04 -15.20
C PHE A 54 1.12 -9.26 -14.34
N SER A 55 -0.18 -9.52 -14.12
CA SER A 55 -0.64 -10.66 -13.33
C SER A 55 -0.22 -11.99 -13.98
N GLN A 56 -0.34 -12.11 -15.30
CA GLN A 56 0.12 -13.28 -16.06
C GLN A 56 1.63 -13.43 -16.02
N TYR A 57 2.37 -12.33 -16.19
CA TYR A 57 3.82 -12.33 -16.04
C TYR A 57 4.24 -12.86 -14.67
N MET A 58 3.67 -12.30 -13.58
CA MET A 58 4.01 -12.73 -12.22
C MET A 58 3.64 -14.19 -11.97
N TYR A 59 2.48 -14.64 -12.45
CA TYR A 59 2.07 -16.04 -12.33
C TYR A 59 3.10 -16.98 -12.97
N ASN A 60 3.47 -16.72 -14.23
CA ASN A 60 4.41 -17.56 -14.97
C ASN A 60 5.80 -17.56 -14.32
N ASN A 61 6.34 -16.40 -13.96
CA ASN A 61 7.67 -16.29 -13.34
C ASN A 61 7.74 -16.99 -11.98
N LEU A 62 6.69 -16.85 -11.16
CA LEU A 62 6.67 -17.49 -9.84
C LEU A 62 6.46 -18.99 -9.94
N LEU A 63 5.63 -19.46 -10.87
CA LEU A 63 5.43 -20.88 -11.11
C LEU A 63 6.71 -21.55 -11.63
N GLU A 64 7.41 -20.90 -12.56
CA GLU A 64 8.72 -21.35 -13.07
C GLU A 64 9.76 -21.43 -11.94
N HIS A 65 9.74 -20.48 -11.01
CA HIS A 65 10.64 -20.50 -9.86
C HIS A 65 10.29 -21.60 -8.85
N SER A 66 9.02 -21.70 -8.42
CA SER A 66 8.47 -22.79 -7.60
C SER A 66 6.99 -22.59 -7.28
N GLU A 67 6.22 -23.69 -7.20
CA GLU A 67 4.82 -23.67 -6.75
C GLU A 67 4.64 -22.97 -5.38
N LYS A 68 5.56 -23.21 -4.45
CA LYS A 68 5.57 -22.57 -3.13
C LYS A 68 5.65 -21.04 -3.20
N SER A 69 6.40 -20.50 -4.16
CA SER A 69 6.55 -19.05 -4.32
C SER A 69 5.26 -18.42 -4.85
N LEU A 70 4.59 -19.09 -5.78
CA LEU A 70 3.27 -18.68 -6.25
C LEU A 70 2.23 -18.71 -5.12
N GLU A 71 2.22 -19.78 -4.31
CA GLU A 71 1.32 -19.91 -3.16
C GLU A 71 1.51 -18.76 -2.14
N LEU A 72 2.76 -18.50 -1.76
CA LEU A 72 3.10 -17.40 -0.85
C LEU A 72 2.69 -16.04 -1.39
N TYR A 73 2.90 -15.81 -2.69
CA TYR A 73 2.46 -14.58 -3.36
C TYR A 73 0.94 -14.43 -3.34
N GLN A 74 0.20 -15.48 -3.71
CA GLN A 74 -1.27 -15.46 -3.69
C GLN A 74 -1.81 -15.22 -2.27
N LYS A 75 -1.21 -15.84 -1.25
CA LYS A 75 -1.55 -15.59 0.15
C LYS A 75 -1.35 -14.11 0.51
N ARG A 76 -0.17 -13.55 0.22
CA ARG A 76 0.13 -12.13 0.48
C ARG A 76 -0.82 -11.18 -0.25
N MET A 77 -1.17 -11.49 -1.50
CA MET A 77 -2.13 -10.68 -2.27
C MET A 77 -3.54 -10.72 -1.66
N ARG A 78 -3.99 -11.86 -1.14
CA ARG A 78 -5.26 -11.95 -0.39
C ARG A 78 -5.21 -11.13 0.89
N ASP A 79 -4.15 -11.29 1.68
CA ASP A 79 -3.95 -10.55 2.93
C ASP A 79 -3.94 -9.03 2.66
N LEU A 80 -3.22 -8.59 1.62
CA LEU A 80 -3.15 -7.19 1.23
C LEU A 80 -4.51 -6.63 0.79
N LYS A 81 -5.28 -7.38 0.00
CA LYS A 81 -6.64 -6.97 -0.40
C LYS A 81 -7.55 -6.79 0.80
N LEU A 82 -7.52 -7.74 1.74
CA LEU A 82 -8.31 -7.68 2.97
C LEU A 82 -7.93 -6.47 3.83
N ILE A 83 -6.63 -6.18 3.95
CA ILE A 83 -6.13 -5.04 4.71
C ILE A 83 -6.54 -3.73 4.04
N MET A 84 -6.32 -3.59 2.72
CA MET A 84 -6.56 -2.34 1.99
C MET A 84 -8.01 -2.10 1.62
N GLY A 85 -8.84 -3.14 1.70
CA GLY A 85 -10.25 -3.16 1.40
C GLY A 85 -11.06 -2.19 2.25
N ILE A 86 -12.16 -1.71 1.69
CA ILE A 86 -13.13 -0.86 2.39
C ILE A 86 -14.42 -1.62 2.73
N GLU A 87 -14.54 -2.87 2.29
CA GLU A 87 -15.68 -3.74 2.49
C GLU A 87 -16.04 -3.91 3.96
N ASN A 88 -15.03 -3.91 4.85
CA ASN A 88 -15.22 -4.10 6.28
C ASN A 88 -15.16 -2.78 7.07
N ILE A 89 -15.19 -1.61 6.42
CA ILE A 89 -15.00 -0.32 7.09
C ILE A 89 -16.11 0.00 8.11
N ASN A 90 -17.32 -0.52 7.88
CA ASN A 90 -18.48 -0.36 8.75
C ASN A 90 -18.67 -1.54 9.73
N ASP A 91 -17.83 -2.58 9.64
CA ASP A 91 -17.89 -3.70 10.59
C ASP A 91 -17.20 -3.28 11.88
N VAL A 92 -17.98 -3.18 12.96
CA VAL A 92 -17.50 -2.80 14.30
C VAL A 92 -16.46 -3.78 14.83
N LYS A 93 -16.62 -5.09 14.59
CA LYS A 93 -15.64 -6.10 15.03
C LYS A 93 -14.34 -5.96 14.26
N TRP A 94 -14.43 -5.68 12.95
CA TRP A 94 -13.25 -5.40 12.13
C TRP A 94 -12.55 -4.12 12.62
N SER A 95 -13.31 -3.03 12.79
CA SER A 95 -12.83 -1.76 13.30
C SER A 95 -12.10 -1.90 14.64
N ASN A 96 -12.65 -2.67 15.58
CA ASN A 96 -12.02 -2.97 16.87
C ASN A 96 -10.77 -3.87 16.75
N LYS A 97 -10.70 -4.75 15.75
CA LYS A 97 -9.51 -5.59 15.52
C LYS A 97 -8.36 -4.83 14.87
N VAL A 98 -8.69 -3.82 14.06
CA VAL A 98 -7.71 -2.99 13.34
C VAL A 98 -7.57 -1.59 13.96
N SER A 99 -8.21 -1.36 15.11
CA SER A 99 -8.07 -0.12 15.86
C SER A 99 -6.66 -0.03 16.43
N TYR A 100 -6.20 1.20 16.60
CA TYR A 100 -4.97 1.43 17.35
C TYR A 100 -5.23 1.15 18.83
N MET A 101 -4.15 0.84 19.55
CA MET A 101 -4.15 0.81 21.01
C MET A 101 -4.56 2.18 21.54
N ASP A 102 -5.51 2.19 22.46
CA ASP A 102 -5.97 3.39 23.15
C ASP A 102 -5.04 3.71 24.32
N ILE A 103 -4.51 4.94 24.34
CA ILE A 103 -3.59 5.39 25.39
C ILE A 103 -4.34 5.64 26.69
N GLU A 104 -5.66 5.81 26.66
CA GLU A 104 -6.48 5.97 27.86
C GLU A 104 -6.91 4.63 28.45
N ASN A 105 -6.89 3.55 27.66
CA ASN A 105 -7.22 2.19 28.08
C ASN A 105 -6.07 1.51 28.85
N ASP A 106 -6.36 1.00 30.04
CA ASP A 106 -5.34 0.40 30.91
C ASP A 106 -4.78 -0.93 30.39
N ASP A 107 -5.59 -1.75 29.70
CA ASP A 107 -5.14 -3.02 29.10
C ASP A 107 -4.14 -2.75 27.96
N ASP A 108 -4.41 -1.74 27.13
CA ASP A 108 -3.53 -1.32 26.05
C ASP A 108 -2.22 -0.71 26.58
N LYS A 109 -2.27 0.05 27.68
CA LYS A 109 -1.06 0.54 28.38
C LYS A 109 -0.20 -0.62 28.89
N GLU A 110 -0.79 -1.66 29.45
CA GLU A 110 -0.07 -2.84 29.94
C GLU A 110 0.64 -3.60 28.80
N ILE A 111 0.02 -3.67 27.61
CA ILE A 111 0.66 -4.24 26.41
C ILE A 111 1.86 -3.38 25.97
N LEU A 112 1.74 -2.05 26.00
CA LEU A 112 2.83 -1.14 25.66
C LEU A 112 4.02 -1.27 26.63
N LYS A 113 3.77 -1.46 27.93
CA LYS A 113 4.82 -1.67 28.94
C LYS A 113 5.63 -2.96 28.74
N LYS A 114 5.04 -3.98 28.12
CA LYS A 114 5.70 -5.26 27.81
C LYS A 114 6.59 -5.22 26.58
N LYS A 115 6.57 -4.13 25.79
CA LYS A 115 7.47 -3.98 24.66
C LYS A 115 8.88 -3.76 25.19
N ILE A 116 9.79 -4.68 24.85
CA ILE A 116 11.22 -4.52 25.13
C ILE A 116 11.67 -3.24 24.38
N PRO A 117 12.13 -2.20 25.09
CA PRO A 117 12.67 -1.01 24.44
C PRO A 117 13.83 -1.44 23.55
N LEU A 118 13.95 -0.84 22.36
CA LEU A 118 15.15 -1.04 21.56
C LEU A 118 16.38 -0.67 22.41
N PRO A 119 17.49 -1.42 22.31
CA PRO A 119 18.70 -1.10 23.04
C PRO A 119 19.13 0.33 22.74
N THR A 120 19.69 1.01 23.73
CA THR A 120 20.30 2.33 23.54
C THR A 120 21.45 2.24 22.55
N ILE A 121 21.76 3.36 21.87
CA ILE A 121 22.89 3.43 20.92
C ILE A 121 24.17 2.90 21.55
N ASP A 122 24.45 3.25 22.82
CA ASP A 122 25.61 2.78 23.56
C ASP A 122 25.68 1.24 23.64
N LYS A 123 24.54 0.58 23.93
CA LYS A 123 24.45 -0.89 23.98
C LYS A 123 24.60 -1.56 22.61
N VAL A 124 24.27 -0.88 21.52
CA VAL A 124 24.47 -1.39 20.16
C VAL A 124 25.95 -1.29 19.78
N VAL A 125 26.61 -0.19 20.14
CA VAL A 125 28.03 0.06 19.86
C VAL A 125 28.93 -0.91 20.65
N GLU A 126 28.58 -1.26 21.89
CA GLU A 126 29.32 -2.25 22.69
C GLU A 126 29.31 -3.68 22.12
N ASN A 127 28.35 -4.00 21.24
CA ASN A 127 28.19 -5.32 20.62
C ASN A 127 28.68 -5.36 19.16
N THR A 128 29.40 -4.34 18.69
CA THR A 128 30.01 -4.25 17.34
C THR A 128 31.53 -4.25 17.45
#